data_AF-A0A7C0UWS6-F1
#
_entry.id   AF-A0A7C0UWS6-F1
#
_cell.length_a   1.000
_cell.length_b   1.000
_cell.length_c   1.000
_cell.angle_alpha   90.00
_cell.angle_beta   90.00
_cell.angle_gamma   90.00
#
_symmetry.space_group_name_H-M   'P 1'
#
loop_
_entity.id
_entity.type
_entity.pdbx_description
1 polymer ?
#
loop_
_entity_poly.entity_id
_entity_poly.type
_entity_poly.pdbx_seq_one_letter_code
_entity_poly.pdbx_strand_id
1 'polypeptide(L)'
;MKIDFPVIDFHTHLRENIPLHTKVAKENGIDMVVYMANSHPPNDTLERIKSSLRKKRYCKALPVSAITKGLKGKELVDIDKIKPYVVGFSDDGKYLRDLNLLREVLERNVLVMAHCSPDYEEGIRHPERETEYIERYINLLKKVKKGRLHIQHVSKRQSVELIRKAKRSGLRITCETCPHYFTYTRFDLETRVNPPLAEE
;
A
#
# COMPACT_ATOMS: atom_id res chain seq x y z
N MET A 1 27.35 9.71 -3.68
CA MET A 1 26.58 10.97 -3.61
C MET A 1 25.92 11.02 -2.25
N LYS A 2 26.28 11.98 -1.38
CA LYS A 2 25.59 12.15 -0.08
C LYS A 2 24.50 13.19 -0.32
N ILE A 3 23.25 12.79 -0.19
CA ILE A 3 22.10 13.68 -0.40
C ILE A 3 21.86 14.41 0.92
N ASP A 4 21.68 15.74 0.89
CA ASP A 4 21.54 16.57 2.10
C ASP A 4 20.12 16.57 2.71
N PHE A 5 19.25 15.69 2.22
CA PHE A 5 17.90 15.51 2.71
C PHE A 5 17.56 14.03 2.90
N PRO A 6 16.69 13.69 3.87
CA PRO A 6 16.33 12.30 4.12
C PRO A 6 15.49 11.72 2.99
N VAL A 7 15.76 10.45 2.62
CA VAL A 7 14.95 9.71 1.66
C VAL A 7 14.02 8.76 2.39
N ILE A 8 12.73 8.80 2.04
CA ILE A 8 11.69 7.95 2.63
C ILE A 8 11.08 7.09 1.53
N ASP A 9 11.16 5.77 1.70
CA ASP A 9 10.36 4.82 0.93
C ASP A 9 9.07 4.51 1.70
N PHE A 10 7.93 4.88 1.11
CA PHE A 10 6.62 4.72 1.74
C PHE A 10 6.00 3.33 1.50
N HIS A 11 6.62 2.50 0.67
CA HIS A 11 6.11 1.17 0.34
C HIS A 11 7.24 0.16 0.14
N THR A 12 7.57 -0.57 1.21
CA THR A 12 8.60 -1.60 1.18
C THR A 12 8.08 -2.95 1.68
N HIS A 13 8.59 -4.06 1.13
CA HIS A 13 8.40 -5.39 1.71
C HIS A 13 9.69 -5.86 2.38
N LEU A 14 9.71 -5.88 3.72
CA LEU A 14 10.83 -6.41 4.49
C LEU A 14 10.74 -7.93 4.73
N ARG A 15 9.58 -8.51 4.41
CA ARG A 15 9.28 -9.95 4.56
C ARG A 15 9.69 -10.44 5.97
N GLU A 16 10.46 -11.53 6.04
CA GLU A 16 10.85 -12.15 7.31
C GLU A 16 12.18 -11.63 7.88
N ASN A 17 12.88 -10.72 7.18
CA ASN A 17 14.22 -10.29 7.57
C ASN A 17 14.38 -8.77 7.63
N ILE A 18 13.64 -8.15 8.57
CA ILE A 18 13.74 -6.72 8.88
C ILE A 18 15.20 -6.23 9.03
N PRO A 19 16.11 -6.92 9.75
CA PRO A 19 17.51 -6.48 9.86
C PRO A 19 18.22 -6.41 8.50
N LEU A 20 18.11 -7.44 7.67
CA LEU A 20 18.76 -7.47 6.35
C LEU A 20 18.22 -6.35 5.45
N HIS A 21 16.89 -6.28 5.29
CA HIS A 21 16.30 -5.35 4.33
C HIS A 21 16.45 -3.88 4.76
N THR A 22 16.42 -3.57 6.07
CA THR A 22 16.71 -2.21 6.55
C THR A 22 18.19 -1.84 6.44
N LYS A 23 19.10 -2.84 6.49
CA LYS A 23 20.53 -2.63 6.19
C LYS A 23 20.72 -2.26 4.72
N VAL A 24 20.13 -3.03 3.81
CA VAL A 24 20.16 -2.76 2.36
C VAL A 24 19.57 -1.38 2.06
N ALA A 25 18.42 -1.04 2.66
CA ALA A 25 17.82 0.29 2.52
C ALA A 25 18.80 1.39 2.94
N LYS A 26 19.42 1.27 4.12
CA LYS A 26 20.38 2.29 4.60
C LYS A 26 21.61 2.42 3.71
N GLU A 27 22.17 1.29 3.26
CA GLU A 27 23.36 1.25 2.39
C GLU A 27 23.09 1.88 1.02
N ASN A 28 21.83 1.89 0.58
CA ASN A 28 21.38 2.53 -0.66
C ASN A 28 20.80 3.93 -0.45
N GLY A 29 21.03 4.55 0.71
CA GLY A 29 20.66 5.94 0.98
C GLY A 29 19.19 6.17 1.34
N ILE A 30 18.44 5.12 1.71
CA ILE A 30 17.08 5.25 2.26
C ILE A 30 17.17 5.37 3.78
N ASP A 31 16.67 6.48 4.32
CA ASP A 31 16.72 6.78 5.76
C ASP A 31 15.53 6.23 6.52
N MET A 32 14.39 6.08 5.84
CA MET A 32 13.17 5.54 6.43
C MET A 32 12.41 4.67 5.43
N VAL A 33 11.91 3.53 5.92
CA VAL A 33 10.99 2.66 5.19
C VAL A 33 9.65 2.53 5.92
N VAL A 34 8.57 2.42 5.17
CA VAL A 34 7.25 2.00 5.66
C VAL A 34 6.99 0.60 5.11
N TYR A 35 6.86 -0.39 5.99
CA TYR A 35 6.83 -1.80 5.59
C TYR A 35 5.45 -2.41 5.64
N MET A 36 5.08 -3.08 4.55
CA MET A 36 3.75 -3.66 4.34
C MET A 36 3.45 -4.84 5.28
N ALA A 37 2.16 -5.13 5.42
CA ALA A 37 1.66 -6.11 6.38
C ALA A 37 1.76 -7.58 5.92
N ASN A 38 2.11 -7.81 4.64
CA ASN A 38 2.13 -9.13 3.98
C ASN A 38 3.43 -9.92 4.20
N SER A 39 3.86 -9.99 5.46
CA SER A 39 4.79 -11.01 5.97
C SER A 39 4.08 -12.35 6.23
N HIS A 40 4.85 -13.38 6.57
CA HIS A 40 4.40 -14.73 6.89
C HIS A 40 4.90 -15.13 8.30
N PRO A 41 4.09 -14.88 9.34
CA PRO A 41 2.69 -14.45 9.29
C PRO A 41 2.48 -12.93 9.14
N PRO A 42 1.28 -12.46 8.73
CA PRO A 42 1.04 -11.04 8.48
C PRO A 42 1.00 -10.21 9.77
N ASN A 43 1.23 -8.91 9.64
CA ASN A 43 1.11 -7.93 10.73
C ASN A 43 -0.36 -7.55 10.99
N ASP A 44 -1.14 -8.52 11.46
CA ASP A 44 -2.59 -8.43 11.69
C ASP A 44 -3.00 -8.47 13.17
N THR A 45 -2.03 -8.58 14.09
CA THR A 45 -2.26 -8.52 15.54
C THR A 45 -1.30 -7.54 16.22
N LEU A 46 -1.73 -6.97 17.35
CA LEU A 46 -0.87 -6.06 18.12
C LEU A 46 0.44 -6.74 18.56
N GLU A 47 0.38 -8.02 18.93
CA GLU A 47 1.56 -8.76 19.37
C GLU A 47 2.60 -8.87 18.26
N ARG A 48 2.18 -9.23 17.04
CA ARG A 48 3.07 -9.32 15.87
C ARG A 48 3.66 -7.96 15.50
N ILE A 49 2.84 -6.92 15.51
CA ILE A 49 3.29 -5.54 15.26
C ILE A 49 4.36 -5.14 16.29
N LYS A 50 4.10 -5.34 17.60
CA LYS A 50 5.07 -5.05 18.66
C LYS A 50 6.34 -5.91 18.54
N SER A 51 6.22 -7.17 18.15
CA SER A 51 7.36 -8.05 17.89
C SER A 51 8.22 -7.52 16.73
N SER A 52 7.60 -7.09 15.63
CA SER A 52 8.29 -6.48 14.49
C SER A 52 9.02 -5.18 14.87
N LEU A 53 8.44 -4.41 15.79
CA LEU A 53 9.01 -3.16 16.33
C LEU A 53 10.28 -3.38 17.17
N ARG A 54 10.45 -4.57 17.76
CA ARG A 54 11.62 -4.92 18.59
C ARG A 54 12.80 -5.48 17.78
N LYS A 55 12.61 -5.78 16.49
CA LYS A 55 13.69 -6.31 15.63
C LYS A 55 14.75 -5.23 15.39
N LYS A 56 16.01 -5.66 15.29
CA LYS A 56 17.15 -4.79 14.93
C LYS A 56 16.88 -4.13 13.57
N ARG A 57 17.23 -2.85 13.45
CA ARG A 57 17.06 -2.03 12.23
C ARG A 57 18.28 -1.15 12.01
N TYR A 58 18.58 -0.87 10.75
CA TYR A 58 19.69 0.00 10.35
C TYR A 58 19.22 1.35 9.76
N CYS A 59 17.93 1.47 9.46
CA CYS A 59 17.25 2.72 9.13
C CYS A 59 15.95 2.82 9.96
N LYS A 60 15.27 3.97 9.93
CA LYS A 60 13.93 4.07 10.54
C LYS A 60 12.98 3.15 9.79
N ALA A 61 12.17 2.36 10.50
CA ALA A 61 11.23 1.44 9.87
C ALA A 61 9.91 1.45 10.63
N LEU A 62 8.82 1.82 9.96
CA LEU A 62 7.48 1.89 10.55
C LEU A 62 6.53 0.87 9.91
N PRO A 63 5.77 0.10 10.70
CA PRO A 63 4.86 -0.91 10.18
C PRO A 63 3.57 -0.32 9.61
N VAL A 64 3.01 -1.04 8.63
CA VAL A 64 1.60 -1.04 8.27
C VAL A 64 0.94 -2.31 8.85
N SER A 65 -0.30 -2.20 9.31
CA SER A 65 -1.09 -3.37 9.70
C SER A 65 -1.98 -3.86 8.56
N ALA A 66 -2.33 -5.15 8.57
CA ALA A 66 -3.40 -5.64 7.71
C ALA A 66 -4.73 -4.93 8.03
N ILE A 67 -5.59 -4.74 7.03
CA ILE A 67 -6.98 -4.33 7.28
C ILE A 67 -7.74 -5.52 7.87
N THR A 68 -7.53 -6.72 7.32
CA THR A 68 -8.25 -7.93 7.70
C THR A 68 -7.35 -9.02 8.29
N LYS A 69 -7.93 -9.82 9.20
CA LYS A 69 -7.22 -10.94 9.82
C LYS A 69 -6.74 -11.92 8.76
N GLY A 70 -5.44 -12.21 8.78
CA GLY A 70 -4.79 -13.10 7.82
C GLY A 70 -4.84 -12.63 6.36
N LEU A 71 -5.12 -11.35 6.08
CA LEU A 71 -5.30 -10.81 4.72
C LEU A 71 -6.40 -11.57 3.95
N LYS A 72 -7.50 -11.90 4.63
CA LYS A 72 -8.57 -12.76 4.07
C LYS A 72 -9.73 -11.98 3.45
N GLY A 73 -9.82 -10.68 3.68
CA GLY A 73 -10.94 -9.86 3.19
C GLY A 73 -12.28 -10.18 3.88
N LYS A 74 -12.27 -10.75 5.09
CA LYS A 74 -13.48 -11.27 5.77
C LYS A 74 -13.80 -10.60 7.11
N GLU A 75 -12.78 -10.31 7.91
CA GLU A 75 -12.96 -9.79 9.26
C GLU A 75 -11.86 -8.75 9.55
N LEU A 76 -12.24 -7.59 10.10
CA LEU A 76 -11.28 -6.54 10.45
C LEU A 76 -10.35 -6.97 11.59
N VAL A 77 -9.16 -6.36 11.61
CA VAL A 77 -8.31 -6.37 12.80
C VAL A 77 -8.87 -5.41 13.86
N ASP A 78 -8.32 -5.47 15.08
CA ASP A 78 -8.65 -4.51 16.15
C ASP A 78 -7.98 -3.15 15.86
N ILE A 79 -8.62 -2.35 15.00
CA ILE A 79 -8.09 -1.10 14.45
C ILE A 79 -7.71 -0.12 15.55
N ASP A 80 -8.58 0.08 16.54
CA ASP A 80 -8.38 1.09 17.60
C ASP A 80 -7.20 0.73 18.49
N LYS A 81 -7.01 -0.57 18.79
CA LYS A 81 -5.85 -1.06 19.54
C LYS A 81 -4.54 -0.98 18.75
N ILE A 82 -4.60 -1.15 17.43
CA ILE A 82 -3.42 -1.22 16.56
C ILE A 82 -2.96 0.17 16.08
N LYS A 83 -3.90 1.08 15.81
CA LYS A 83 -3.67 2.42 15.22
C LYS A 83 -2.49 3.20 15.84
N PRO A 84 -2.24 3.19 17.17
CA PRO A 84 -1.12 3.95 17.75
C PRO A 84 0.28 3.45 17.34
N TYR A 85 0.39 2.25 16.76
CA TYR A 85 1.66 1.58 16.50
C TYR A 85 2.02 1.51 15.01
N VAL A 86 1.14 1.95 14.12
CA VAL A 86 1.27 1.77 12.66
C VAL A 86 1.03 3.07 11.89
N VAL A 87 1.59 3.14 10.68
CA VAL A 87 1.40 4.28 9.77
C VAL A 87 -0.01 4.27 9.16
N GLY A 88 -0.52 3.08 8.88
CA GLY A 88 -1.79 2.86 8.21
C GLY A 88 -2.18 1.39 8.19
N PHE A 89 -3.24 1.11 7.43
CA PHE A 89 -3.81 -0.22 7.26
C PHE A 89 -3.86 -0.57 5.77
N SER A 90 -3.39 -1.76 5.40
CA SER A 90 -3.41 -2.27 4.04
C SER A 90 -3.48 -3.80 4.00
N ASP A 91 -4.34 -4.33 3.13
CA ASP A 91 -4.31 -5.74 2.73
C ASP A 91 -3.41 -5.96 1.49
N ASP A 92 -2.39 -5.12 1.33
CA ASP A 92 -1.46 -5.08 0.20
C ASP A 92 -1.08 -6.46 -0.36
N GLY A 93 -1.09 -6.55 -1.70
CA GLY A 93 -1.08 -7.79 -2.46
C GLY A 93 -2.48 -8.37 -2.72
N LYS A 94 -3.54 -7.80 -2.14
CA LYS A 94 -4.94 -8.17 -2.42
C LYS A 94 -5.85 -6.95 -2.51
N TYR A 95 -6.74 -6.97 -3.50
CA TYR A 95 -7.85 -6.04 -3.56
C TYR A 95 -8.93 -6.40 -2.53
N LEU A 96 -9.23 -5.49 -1.59
CA LEU A 96 -10.32 -5.65 -0.63
C LEU A 96 -11.68 -5.43 -1.33
N ARG A 97 -12.35 -6.53 -1.69
CA ARG A 97 -13.60 -6.53 -2.47
C ARG A 97 -14.81 -6.06 -1.67
N ASP A 98 -14.82 -6.31 -0.35
CA ASP A 98 -15.92 -5.95 0.54
C ASP A 98 -15.86 -4.45 0.89
N LEU A 99 -16.80 -3.69 0.31
CA LEU A 99 -16.89 -2.25 0.52
C LEU A 99 -17.46 -1.88 1.90
N ASN A 100 -18.11 -2.80 2.61
CA ASN A 100 -18.57 -2.56 3.98
C ASN A 100 -17.37 -2.58 4.93
N LEU A 101 -16.47 -3.56 4.80
CA LEU A 101 -15.22 -3.59 5.56
C LEU A 101 -14.37 -2.34 5.26
N LEU A 102 -14.26 -1.96 3.98
CA LEU A 102 -13.54 -0.75 3.59
C LEU A 102 -14.17 0.53 4.20
N ARG A 103 -15.50 0.62 4.22
CA ARG A 103 -16.21 1.76 4.83
C ARG A 103 -15.85 1.86 6.31
N GLU A 104 -15.97 0.75 7.03
CA GLU A 104 -15.74 0.71 8.47
C GLU A 104 -14.32 1.13 8.82
N VAL A 105 -13.29 0.64 8.12
CA VAL A 105 -11.90 1.07 8.37
C VAL A 105 -11.68 2.55 8.02
N LEU A 106 -12.26 3.06 6.93
CA LEU A 106 -12.17 4.48 6.57
C LEU A 106 -12.82 5.40 7.62
N GLU A 107 -13.92 4.96 8.25
CA GLU A 107 -14.62 5.71 9.30
C GLU A 107 -13.79 5.86 10.60
N ARG A 108 -12.80 4.98 10.84
CA ARG A 108 -11.87 5.06 11.99
C ARG A 108 -10.83 6.20 11.88
N ASN A 109 -10.89 7.02 10.83
CA ASN A 109 -9.97 8.14 10.57
C ASN A 109 -8.50 7.69 10.66
N VAL A 110 -8.19 6.59 9.99
CA VAL A 110 -6.86 6.04 9.76
C VAL A 110 -6.46 6.26 8.30
N LEU A 111 -5.18 6.06 7.97
CA LEU A 111 -4.76 5.97 6.58
C LEU A 111 -5.01 4.56 6.06
N VAL A 112 -5.87 4.42 5.06
CA VAL A 112 -6.04 3.17 4.31
C VAL A 112 -5.14 3.25 3.09
N MET A 113 -4.17 2.33 2.98
CA MET A 113 -3.32 2.18 1.79
C MET A 113 -3.88 1.01 0.99
N ALA A 114 -4.14 1.24 -0.29
CA ALA A 114 -4.95 0.34 -1.10
C ALA A 114 -4.19 -0.17 -2.32
N HIS A 115 -4.00 -1.49 -2.36
CA HIS A 115 -3.62 -2.21 -3.55
C HIS A 115 -4.86 -2.41 -4.44
N CYS A 116 -5.01 -1.55 -5.45
CA CYS A 116 -6.14 -1.58 -6.36
C CYS A 116 -5.82 -2.33 -7.65
N SER A 117 -5.40 -3.58 -7.56
CA SER A 117 -5.16 -4.43 -8.74
C SER A 117 -5.77 -5.81 -8.52
N PRO A 118 -6.28 -6.50 -9.57
CA PRO A 118 -6.58 -7.91 -9.48
C PRO A 118 -5.29 -8.74 -9.35
N ASP A 119 -5.44 -10.07 -9.29
CA ASP A 119 -4.28 -10.96 -9.37
C ASP A 119 -3.57 -10.78 -10.71
N TYR A 120 -2.25 -10.99 -10.74
CA TYR A 120 -1.38 -10.68 -11.89
C TYR A 120 -1.93 -11.17 -13.24
N GLU A 121 -2.32 -12.45 -13.32
CA GLU A 121 -2.82 -13.07 -14.55
C GLU A 121 -4.17 -12.48 -15.01
N GLU A 122 -4.99 -11.98 -14.08
CA GLU A 122 -6.19 -11.22 -14.40
C GLU A 122 -5.83 -9.78 -14.81
N GLY A 123 -4.87 -9.14 -14.14
CA GLY A 123 -4.41 -7.78 -14.46
C GLY A 123 -3.79 -7.64 -15.84
N ILE A 124 -3.13 -8.68 -16.36
CA ILE A 124 -2.67 -8.71 -17.75
C ILE A 124 -3.85 -8.75 -18.72
N ARG A 125 -4.85 -9.59 -18.45
CA ARG A 125 -6.02 -9.77 -19.32
C ARG A 125 -6.99 -8.61 -19.27
N HIS A 126 -7.06 -7.95 -18.11
CA HIS A 126 -8.02 -6.90 -17.78
C HIS A 126 -7.30 -5.72 -17.12
N PRO A 127 -6.41 -5.02 -17.84
CA PRO A 127 -5.64 -3.90 -17.31
C PRO A 127 -6.51 -2.72 -16.82
N GLU A 128 -7.75 -2.61 -17.30
CA GLU A 128 -8.75 -1.64 -16.87
C GLU A 128 -9.20 -1.82 -15.41
N ARG A 129 -9.03 -3.02 -14.84
CA ARG A 129 -9.48 -3.36 -13.48
C ARG A 129 -8.84 -2.47 -12.41
N GLU A 130 -7.60 -2.02 -12.62
CA GLU A 130 -6.97 -1.08 -11.70
C GLU A 130 -7.82 0.18 -11.55
N THR A 131 -8.16 0.81 -12.68
CA THR A 131 -8.94 2.04 -12.70
C THR A 131 -10.36 1.82 -12.14
N GLU A 132 -11.01 0.70 -12.47
CA GLU A 132 -12.33 0.34 -11.93
C GLU A 132 -12.30 0.20 -10.39
N TYR A 133 -11.27 -0.45 -9.85
CA TYR A 133 -11.13 -0.67 -8.42
C TYR A 133 -10.87 0.64 -7.66
N ILE A 134 -10.04 1.52 -8.22
CA ILE A 134 -9.82 2.86 -7.69
C ILE A 134 -11.12 3.67 -7.71
N GLU A 135 -11.91 3.60 -8.78
CA GLU A 135 -13.20 4.30 -8.89
C GLU A 135 -14.18 3.85 -7.82
N ARG A 136 -14.29 2.55 -7.58
CA ARG A 136 -15.12 1.99 -6.50
C ARG A 136 -14.73 2.58 -5.14
N TYR A 137 -13.43 2.67 -4.85
CA TYR A 137 -12.94 3.19 -3.58
C TYR A 137 -13.15 4.70 -3.45
N ILE A 138 -12.94 5.47 -4.52
CA ILE A 138 -13.24 6.91 -4.56
C ILE A 138 -14.73 7.16 -4.32
N ASN A 139 -15.61 6.39 -4.97
CA ASN A 139 -17.05 6.52 -4.80
C ASN A 139 -17.52 6.19 -3.38
N LEU A 140 -16.84 5.26 -2.71
CA LEU A 140 -17.06 5.03 -1.30
C LEU A 140 -16.51 6.18 -0.44
N LEU A 141 -15.31 6.66 -0.72
CA LEU A 141 -14.66 7.74 0.02
C LEU A 141 -15.50 9.02 0.05
N LYS A 142 -16.20 9.34 -1.06
CA LYS A 142 -17.18 10.44 -1.13
C LYS A 142 -18.27 10.36 -0.06
N LYS A 143 -18.59 9.16 0.41
CA LYS A 143 -19.64 8.89 1.41
C LYS A 143 -19.12 8.83 2.84
N VAL A 144 -17.80 8.93 3.06
CA VAL A 144 -17.17 8.87 4.38
C VAL A 144 -16.67 10.24 4.80
N LYS A 145 -17.07 10.70 5.99
CA LYS A 145 -16.78 12.07 6.48
C LYS A 145 -15.29 12.34 6.75
N LYS A 146 -14.52 11.34 7.21
CA LYS A 146 -13.14 11.52 7.71
C LYS A 146 -12.09 10.62 7.06
N GLY A 147 -12.49 9.79 6.09
CA GLY A 147 -11.62 8.77 5.51
C GLY A 147 -10.38 9.36 4.83
N ARG A 148 -9.25 8.64 4.93
CA ARG A 148 -8.00 8.96 4.22
C ARG A 148 -7.60 7.75 3.40
N LEU A 149 -7.49 7.93 2.09
CA LEU A 149 -7.16 6.86 1.16
C LEU A 149 -5.82 7.17 0.47
N HIS A 150 -4.98 6.16 0.35
CA HIS A 150 -3.73 6.21 -0.41
C HIS A 150 -3.74 5.07 -1.42
N ILE A 151 -3.74 5.39 -2.72
CA ILE A 151 -3.70 4.38 -3.78
C ILE A 151 -2.24 3.99 -4.03
N GLN A 152 -1.92 2.72 -3.79
CA GLN A 152 -0.58 2.19 -3.94
C GLN A 152 -0.23 2.01 -5.43
N HIS A 153 1.04 2.19 -5.75
CA HIS A 153 1.70 1.86 -7.02
C HIS A 153 0.82 2.00 -8.29
N VAL A 154 0.29 3.21 -8.54
CA VAL A 154 -0.58 3.50 -9.69
C VAL A 154 0.18 3.27 -11.00
N SER A 155 -0.41 2.51 -11.93
CA SER A 155 0.23 2.15 -13.21
C SER A 155 -0.48 2.70 -14.44
N LYS A 156 -1.71 3.22 -14.35
CA LYS A 156 -2.49 3.67 -15.52
C LYS A 156 -2.73 5.17 -15.58
N ARG A 157 -2.70 5.73 -16.79
CA ARG A 157 -3.06 7.14 -17.06
C ARG A 157 -4.46 7.49 -16.55
N GLN A 158 -5.45 6.64 -16.83
CA GLN A 158 -6.83 6.82 -16.42
C GLN A 158 -6.97 6.84 -14.89
N SER A 159 -6.22 5.98 -14.19
CA SER A 159 -6.14 5.99 -12.73
C SER A 159 -5.60 7.32 -12.20
N VAL A 160 -4.54 7.87 -12.81
CA VAL A 160 -3.99 9.19 -12.44
C VAL A 160 -5.02 10.30 -12.65
N GLU A 161 -5.76 10.29 -13.75
CA GLU A 161 -6.83 11.27 -14.02
C GLU A 161 -7.97 11.20 -13.01
N LEU A 162 -8.40 10.00 -12.67
CA LEU A 162 -9.44 9.74 -11.69
C LEU A 162 -9.03 10.26 -10.30
N ILE A 163 -7.80 9.94 -9.86
CA ILE A 163 -7.24 10.42 -8.60
C ILE A 163 -7.11 11.96 -8.61
N ARG A 164 -6.69 12.55 -9.73
CA ARG A 164 -6.60 14.01 -9.88
C ARG A 164 -7.97 14.68 -9.71
N LYS A 165 -9.01 14.15 -10.34
CA LYS A 165 -10.40 14.65 -10.19
C LYS A 165 -10.87 14.52 -8.73
N ALA A 166 -10.61 13.39 -8.08
CA ALA A 166 -10.95 13.16 -6.68
C ALA A 166 -10.23 14.11 -5.71
N LYS A 167 -8.94 14.40 -5.94
CA LYS A 167 -8.19 15.42 -5.17
C LYS A 167 -8.81 16.81 -5.33
N ARG A 168 -9.16 17.20 -6.57
CA ARG A 168 -9.78 18.50 -6.86
C ARG A 168 -11.17 18.66 -6.23
N SER A 169 -11.92 17.57 -6.05
CA SER A 169 -13.21 17.60 -5.34
C SER A 169 -13.07 17.60 -3.81
N GLY A 170 -11.87 17.80 -3.27
CA GLY A 170 -11.62 17.89 -1.82
C GLY A 170 -11.54 16.57 -1.08
N LEU A 171 -11.51 15.42 -1.78
CA LEU A 171 -11.34 14.13 -1.11
C LEU A 171 -9.92 13.99 -0.57
N ARG A 172 -9.80 13.42 0.64
CA ARG A 172 -8.50 13.13 1.29
C ARG A 172 -7.86 11.87 0.68
N ILE A 173 -7.50 11.98 -0.59
CA ILE A 173 -6.88 10.92 -1.37
C ILE A 173 -5.46 11.30 -1.79
N THR A 174 -4.55 10.34 -1.67
CA THR A 174 -3.16 10.43 -2.16
C THR A 174 -2.83 9.18 -2.97
N CYS A 175 -1.67 9.16 -3.61
CA CYS A 175 -1.21 8.02 -4.38
C CYS A 175 0.32 8.03 -4.48
N GLU A 176 0.87 6.89 -4.84
CA GLU A 176 2.28 6.69 -5.18
C GLU A 176 2.39 5.91 -6.50
N THR A 177 3.60 5.85 -7.05
CA THR A 177 3.96 4.94 -8.14
C THR A 177 5.40 4.46 -7.94
N CYS A 178 5.81 3.44 -8.67
CA CYS A 178 7.13 2.83 -8.55
C CYS A 178 8.05 3.25 -9.70
N PRO A 179 9.39 3.31 -9.46
CA PRO A 179 10.34 3.67 -10.50
C PRO A 179 10.21 2.85 -11.79
N HIS A 180 9.94 1.55 -11.68
CA HIS A 180 9.82 0.69 -12.86
C HIS A 180 8.66 1.06 -13.80
N TYR A 181 7.58 1.70 -13.32
CA TYR A 181 6.51 2.19 -14.21
C TYR A 181 6.88 3.47 -14.96
N PHE A 182 7.95 4.17 -14.56
CA PHE A 182 8.50 5.28 -15.33
C PHE A 182 9.55 4.85 -16.34
N THR A 183 10.20 3.70 -16.09
CA THR A 183 11.37 3.26 -16.84
C THR A 183 11.06 2.16 -17.84
N TYR A 184 10.11 1.28 -17.52
CA TYR A 184 9.89 0.05 -18.26
C TYR A 184 8.42 -0.15 -18.64
N THR A 185 8.23 -0.70 -19.82
CA THR A 185 6.98 -1.24 -20.34
C THR A 185 7.01 -2.77 -20.28
N ARG A 186 5.89 -3.40 -20.60
CA ARG A 186 5.80 -4.87 -20.72
C ARG A 186 6.75 -5.47 -21.76
N PHE A 187 7.30 -4.65 -22.66
CA PHE A 187 8.21 -5.09 -23.71
C PHE A 187 9.68 -5.04 -23.26
N ASP A 188 9.99 -4.32 -22.18
CA ASP A 188 11.37 -4.14 -21.72
C ASP A 188 11.82 -5.22 -20.73
N LEU A 189 10.89 -5.79 -19.96
CA LEU A 189 11.20 -6.75 -18.89
C LEU A 189 10.18 -7.88 -18.81
N GLU A 190 10.67 -9.12 -18.90
CA GLU A 190 9.90 -10.32 -18.53
C GLU A 190 9.88 -10.48 -17.00
N THR A 191 9.12 -9.63 -16.31
CA THR A 191 9.01 -9.67 -14.84
C THR A 191 7.57 -9.69 -14.37
N ARG A 192 7.32 -10.45 -13.30
CA ARG A 192 6.01 -10.52 -12.64
C ARG A 192 5.95 -9.46 -11.53
N VAL A 193 5.33 -8.32 -11.85
CA VAL A 193 5.01 -7.24 -10.90
C VAL A 193 3.50 -6.98 -10.92
N ASN A 194 2.91 -6.62 -9.79
CA ASN A 194 1.48 -6.31 -9.69
C ASN A 194 1.28 -4.91 -9.11
N PRO A 195 0.62 -3.97 -9.83
CA PRO A 195 0.09 -4.04 -11.20
C PRO A 195 1.12 -4.47 -12.27
N PRO A 196 0.69 -5.12 -13.37
CA PRO A 196 1.61 -5.45 -14.46
C PRO A 196 2.09 -4.19 -15.18
N LEU A 197 3.31 -4.23 -15.73
CA LEU A 197 3.81 -3.19 -16.61
C LEU A 197 2.84 -2.98 -17.79
N ALA A 198 2.61 -1.72 -18.15
CA ALA A 198 1.74 -1.34 -19.26
C ALA A 198 2.50 -1.39 -20.59
N GLU A 199 1.78 -1.23 -21.70
CA GLU A 199 2.36 -1.01 -23.03
C GLU A 199 2.93 0.39 -23.18
N GLU A 200 2.29 1.36 -22.53
CA GLU A 200 2.58 2.80 -22.54
C GLU A 200 2.34 3.42 -21.16
#